data_AF-T1CKL1-F1
#
_entry.id   AF-T1CKL1-F1
#
_cell.length_a   1.000
_cell.length_b   1.000
_cell.length_c   1.000
_cell.angle_alpha   90.00
_cell.angle_beta   90.00
_cell.angle_gamma   90.00
#
_symmetry.space_group_name_H-M   'P 1'
#
loop_
_entity.id
_entity.type
_entity.pdbx_description
1 polymer ?
#
loop_
_entity_poly.entity_id
_entity_poly.type
_entity_poly.pdbx_seq_one_letter_code
_entity_poly.pdbx_strand_id
1 'polypeptide(L)'
;NANWAYLVMASLAWTLKAWCALYVPVSPRWADKHDAERQLMLKMEFRTFRQAFIEIPCQIVKGARQIRWRILAWNPWLGVFFRLVASLE
;
A
#
# COMPACT_ATOMS: atom_id res chain seq x y z
N ASN A 1 28.19 -8.17 13.58
CA ASN A 1 27.91 -8.00 12.13
C ASN A 1 26.42 -7.96 11.82
N ALA A 2 25.72 -6.89 12.21
CA ALA A 2 24.29 -6.68 11.90
C ALA A 2 24.04 -5.57 10.85
N ASN A 3 25.07 -4.78 10.51
CA ASN A 3 24.95 -3.63 9.61
C ASN A 3 24.42 -4.02 8.20
N TRP A 4 24.92 -5.13 7.66
CA TRP A 4 24.47 -5.65 6.38
C TRP A 4 22.98 -6.03 6.38
N ALA A 5 22.48 -6.59 7.49
CA ALA A 5 21.07 -6.95 7.60
C ALA A 5 20.18 -5.71 7.55
N TYR A 6 20.55 -4.62 8.23
CA TYR A 6 19.81 -3.36 8.16
C TYR A 6 19.82 -2.73 6.77
N LEU A 7 20.95 -2.77 6.05
CA LEU A 7 21.03 -2.28 4.68
C LEU A 7 20.12 -3.09 3.73
N VAL A 8 20.09 -4.42 3.87
CA VAL A 8 19.19 -5.28 3.10
C VAL A 8 17.73 -5.01 3.42
N MET A 9 17.38 -4.84 4.70
CA MET A 9 16.01 -4.48 5.09
C MET A 9 15.59 -3.12 4.53
N ALA A 10 16.49 -2.13 4.57
CA ALA A 10 16.23 -0.79 4.05
C ALA A 10 16.05 -0.78 2.52
N SER A 11 16.92 -1.49 1.79
CA SER A 11 16.80 -1.57 0.33
C SER A 11 15.53 -2.32 -0.09
N LEU A 12 15.18 -3.39 0.61
CA LEU A 12 13.95 -4.15 0.36
C LEU A 12 12.68 -3.34 0.67
N ALA A 13 12.68 -2.57 1.77
CA ALA A 13 11.58 -1.69 2.11
C ALA A 13 11.32 -0.66 1.00
N TRP A 14 12.38 -0.09 0.44
CA TRP A 14 12.27 0.91 -0.63
C TRP A 14 11.81 0.33 -1.95
N THR A 15 12.33 -0.84 -2.33
CA THR A 15 11.89 -1.53 -3.54
C THR A 15 10.44 -2.00 -3.42
N LEU A 16 10.02 -2.54 -2.27
CA LEU A 16 8.64 -2.94 -2.02
C LEU A 16 7.66 -1.77 -2.23
N LYS A 17 7.94 -0.60 -1.64
CA LYS A 17 7.12 0.61 -1.84
C LYS A 17 7.01 0.98 -3.32
N ALA A 18 8.14 0.98 -4.04
CA ALA A 18 8.18 1.34 -5.45
C ALA A 18 7.34 0.37 -6.29
N TRP A 19 7.47 -0.95 -6.06
CA TRP A 19 6.66 -1.96 -6.73
C TRP A 19 5.17 -1.80 -6.44
N CYS A 20 4.78 -1.56 -5.19
CA CYS A 20 3.38 -1.30 -4.85
C CYS A 20 2.83 -0.11 -5.65
N ALA A 21 3.61 0.97 -5.84
CA ALA A 21 3.14 2.14 -6.57
C ALA A 21 3.00 1.86 -8.07
N LEU A 22 3.97 1.16 -8.65
CA LEU A 22 3.97 0.80 -10.07
C LEU A 22 2.85 -0.19 -10.42
N TYR A 23 2.45 -1.03 -9.48
CA TYR A 23 1.38 -2.01 -9.68
C TYR A 23 -0.03 -1.41 -9.57
N VAL A 24 -0.18 -0.18 -9.03
CA VAL A 24 -1.51 0.46 -8.97
C VAL A 24 -2.04 0.70 -10.40
N PRO A 25 -3.23 0.16 -10.74
CA PRO A 25 -3.80 0.29 -12.07
C PRO A 25 -4.29 1.72 -12.34
N VAL A 26 -4.10 2.21 -13.56
CA VAL A 26 -4.60 3.52 -14.02
C VAL A 26 -5.79 3.30 -14.94
N SER A 27 -6.98 3.63 -14.46
CA SER A 27 -8.18 3.64 -15.30
C SER A 27 -8.16 4.82 -16.29
N PRO A 28 -8.47 4.59 -17.59
CA PRO A 28 -8.48 5.66 -18.60
C PRO A 28 -9.38 6.85 -18.25
N ARG A 29 -10.52 6.59 -17.60
CA ARG A 29 -11.47 7.64 -17.19
C ARG A 29 -10.87 8.63 -16.19
N TRP A 30 -9.91 8.20 -15.39
CA TRP A 30 -9.32 8.98 -14.29
C TRP A 30 -7.79 9.02 -14.40
N ALA A 31 -7.28 8.97 -15.64
CA ALA A 31 -5.85 8.79 -15.91
C ALA A 31 -4.99 9.81 -15.15
N ASP A 32 -5.28 11.10 -15.30
CA ASP A 32 -4.54 12.19 -14.66
C ASP A 32 -4.48 12.05 -13.13
N LYS A 33 -5.63 11.77 -12.51
CA LYS A 33 -5.72 11.60 -11.06
C LYS A 33 -4.93 10.38 -10.59
N HIS A 34 -5.09 9.25 -11.28
CA HIS A 34 -4.46 8.00 -10.89
C HIS A 34 -2.95 8.03 -11.11
N ASP A 35 -2.47 8.69 -12.17
CA ASP A 35 -1.05 8.90 -12.39
C ASP A 35 -0.47 9.86 -11.35
N ALA A 36 -1.19 10.92 -10.97
CA ALA A 36 -0.78 11.79 -9.87
C ALA A 36 -0.65 11.01 -8.55
N GLU A 37 -1.63 10.17 -8.21
CA GLU A 37 -1.60 9.31 -7.01
C GLU A 37 -0.42 8.32 -7.04
N ARG A 38 -0.15 7.68 -8.19
CA ARG A 38 1.02 6.81 -8.41
C ARG A 38 2.32 7.57 -8.19
N GLN A 39 2.46 8.77 -8.78
CA GLN A 39 3.66 9.59 -8.66
C GLN A 39 3.88 10.08 -7.22
N LEU A 40 2.81 10.48 -6.52
CA LEU A 40 2.89 10.86 -5.12
C LEU A 40 3.35 9.68 -4.25
N MET A 41 2.86 8.47 -4.52
CA MET A 41 3.28 7.25 -3.81
C MET A 41 4.74 6.89 -4.09
N LEU A 42 5.22 7.04 -5.33
CA LEU A 42 6.64 6.87 -5.68
C LEU A 42 7.56 7.86 -4.95
N LYS A 43 7.12 9.11 -4.78
CA LYS A 43 7.87 10.16 -4.08
C LYS A 43 7.74 10.10 -2.55
N MET A 44 6.78 9.33 -2.03
CA MET A 44 6.47 9.26 -0.61
C MET A 44 7.60 8.62 0.22
N GLU A 45 7.86 9.16 1.40
CA GLU A 45 8.74 8.55 2.41
C GLU A 45 8.23 7.18 2.88
N PHE A 46 9.14 6.24 3.18
CA PHE A 46 8.75 4.85 3.53
C PHE A 46 7.91 4.83 4.80
N ARG A 47 8.25 5.70 5.75
CA ARG A 47 7.50 5.88 6.99
C ARG A 47 6.05 6.25 6.72
N THR A 48 5.81 7.20 5.81
CA THR A 48 4.47 7.63 5.43
C THR A 48 3.73 6.52 4.68
N PHE A 49 4.43 5.79 3.79
CA PHE A 49 3.87 4.63 3.11
C PHE A 49 3.44 3.54 4.09
N ARG A 50 4.29 3.22 5.07
CA ARG A 50 4.00 2.25 6.12
C ARG A 50 2.74 2.64 6.89
N GLN A 51 2.59 3.90 7.27
CA GLN A 51 1.41 4.38 7.97
C GLN A 51 0.14 4.34 7.10
N ALA A 52 0.26 4.64 5.81
CA ALA A 52 -0.87 4.74 4.89
C ALA A 52 -1.35 3.39 4.32
N PHE A 53 -0.43 2.43 4.10
CA PHE A 53 -0.69 1.19 3.37
C PHE A 53 -0.48 -0.09 4.21
N ILE A 54 0.30 -0.05 5.30
CA ILE A 54 0.66 -1.24 6.09
C ILE A 54 -0.01 -1.21 7.47
N GLU A 55 0.19 -0.12 8.21
CA GLU A 55 -0.31 0.07 9.58
C GLU A 55 -1.76 0.59 9.58
N ILE A 56 -2.60 0.11 8.66
CA ILE A 56 -4.01 0.46 8.60
C ILE A 56 -4.73 -0.29 9.74
N PRO A 57 -5.41 0.42 10.66
CA PRO A 57 -6.20 -0.22 11.70
C PRO A 57 -7.27 -1.12 11.07
N CYS A 58 -7.18 -2.42 11.31
CA CYS A 58 -8.15 -3.39 10.80
C CYS A 58 -8.59 -4.37 11.88
N GLN A 59 -9.85 -4.79 11.80
CA GLN A 59 -10.43 -5.84 12.61
C GLN A 59 -10.58 -7.10 11.77
N ILE A 60 -10.04 -8.20 12.26
CA ILE A 60 -10.23 -9.53 11.68
C ILE A 60 -11.47 -10.15 12.32
N VAL A 61 -12.54 -10.27 11.54
CA VAL A 61 -13.79 -10.91 11.97
C VAL A 61 -13.83 -12.32 11.42
N LYS A 62 -13.59 -13.30 12.30
CA LYS A 62 -13.67 -14.73 11.96
C LYS A 62 -15.11 -15.22 12.10
N GLY A 63 -15.72 -15.63 10.99
CA GLY A 63 -17.00 -16.34 10.95
C GLY A 63 -16.80 -17.84 10.73
N ALA A 64 -17.89 -18.62 10.78
CA ALA A 64 -17.83 -20.08 10.65
C ALA A 64 -17.25 -20.59 9.31
N ARG A 65 -17.42 -19.84 8.21
CA ARG A 65 -16.95 -20.22 6.86
C ARG A 65 -16.17 -19.12 6.13
N GLN A 66 -15.98 -17.96 6.77
CA GLN A 66 -15.37 -16.78 6.12
C GLN A 66 -14.58 -15.95 7.12
N ILE A 67 -13.49 -15.36 6.66
CA ILE A 67 -12.73 -14.34 7.38
C ILE A 67 -13.00 -13.01 6.69
N ARG A 68 -13.48 -12.01 7.43
CA ARG A 68 -13.70 -10.67 6.91
C ARG A 68 -12.71 -9.69 7.56
N TRP A 69 -12.08 -8.87 6.73
CA TRP A 69 -11.20 -7.80 7.14
C TRP A 69 -11.98 -6.48 7.13
N ARG A 70 -12.11 -5.83 8.28
CA ARG A 70 -12.83 -4.56 8.42
C ARG A 70 -11.86 -3.45 8.74
N ILE A 71 -11.75 -2.44 7.88
CA ILE A 71 -10.97 -1.24 8.16
C ILE A 71 -11.68 -0.42 9.24
N LEU A 72 -10.93 0.04 10.25
CA LEU A 72 -11.44 0.75 11.42
C LEU A 72 -11.15 2.25 11.41
N ALA A 73 -10.32 2.72 10.49
CA ALA A 73 -9.98 4.15 10.37
C ALA A 73 -9.95 4.57 8.91
N TRP A 74 -10.41 5.80 8.65
CA TRP A 74 -10.27 6.40 7.33
C TRP A 74 -8.86 6.98 7.15
N ASN A 75 -8.27 6.78 5.98
CA ASN A 75 -7.12 7.54 5.52
C ASN A 75 -7.32 7.96 4.04
N PRO A 76 -6.68 9.05 3.57
CA PRO A 76 -6.83 9.52 2.19
C PRO A 76 -6.36 8.53 1.11
N TRP A 77 -5.47 7.61 1.48
CA TRP A 77 -4.86 6.62 0.58
C TRP A 77 -5.70 5.36 0.40
N LEU A 78 -6.80 5.19 1.14
CA LEU A 78 -7.64 3.99 1.05
C LEU A 78 -8.16 3.73 -0.36
N GLY A 79 -8.47 4.78 -1.13
CA GLY A 79 -8.88 4.63 -2.53
C GLY A 79 -7.78 4.03 -3.40
N VAL A 80 -6.53 4.44 -3.21
CA VAL A 80 -5.36 3.87 -3.92
C VAL A 80 -5.08 2.45 -3.44
N PHE A 81 -5.15 2.23 -2.12
CA PHE A 81 -4.97 0.92 -1.49
C PHE A 81 -5.96 -0.12 -2.05
N PHE A 82 -7.25 0.19 -2.11
CA PHE A 82 -8.24 -0.76 -2.64
C PHE A 82 -8.07 -1.02 -4.13
N ARG A 83 -7.62 -0.04 -4.92
CA ARG A 83 -7.26 -0.26 -6.34
C ARG A 83 -6.07 -1.20 -6.48
N LEU A 84 -5.07 -1.07 -5.60
CA LEU A 84 -3.94 -2.00 -5.56
C LEU A 84 -4.40 -3.41 -5.18
N VAL A 85 -5.18 -3.56 -4.11
CA VAL A 85 -5.70 -4.87 -3.67
C VAL A 85 -6.51 -5.53 -4.78
N ALA A 86 -7.42 -4.80 -5.42
CA ALA A 86 -8.25 -5.31 -6.51
C ALA A 86 -7.44 -5.73 -7.76
N SER A 87 -6.19 -5.30 -7.90
CA SER A 87 -5.31 -5.74 -9.00
C SER A 87 -4.52 -7.02 -8.68
N LEU A 88 -4.48 -7.42 -7.41
CA LEU A 88 -3.76 -8.61 -6.92
C LEU A 88 -4.66 -9.83 -6.73
N GLU A 89 -5.99 -9.64 -6.80
CA GLU A 89 -7.02 -10.69 -6.78
C GLU A 89 -7.23 -11.29 -8.18
#